data_AF-A0A7C5MZ82-F1
#
_entry.id   AF-A0A7C5MZ82-F1
#
_cell.length_a   1.000
_cell.length_b   1.000
_cell.length_c   1.000
_cell.angle_alpha   90.00
_cell.angle_beta   90.00
_cell.angle_gamma   90.00
#
_symmetry.space_group_name_H-M   'P 1'
#
loop_
_entity.id
_entity.type
_entity.pdbx_description
1 polymer ?
#
loop_
_entity_poly.entity_id
_entity_poly.type
_entity_poly.pdbx_seq_one_letter_code
_entity_poly.pdbx_strand_id
1 'polypeptide(L)'
;MCVHTPVDGDGDGFAAASVTPSAGGPTFMCAGGTDCDDSRDRVFPGAPELCNGRDDDCDTMVDEGCDTRPDTCATAREIVVGATGTTTVGGSFGGLHDDYQTSPICGAMSRGRDAVYYFDLPRGLFDVTIDTIGSDADTVLGVGFSCDAAGLQLACNDDIVDGDTNSRIWLHRVGSATSTTRVFVLVDAFRDSVTGDYLLNVSRRPAASDSCPAPIAGEPMDISGGGTVLGYNSRFFGAQRGNCAPATTPNPPEAVFSLTSSGGGMRFDVYSVDFSPIIYSRRTCDAFGSELGCSLPASAGGVSRATLEVPLAPGNLTYFFVDGGRGSYAAYYRPL
;
A
#
# COMPACT_ATOMS: atom_id res chain seq x y z
N MET A 1 42.23 -26.44 -9.10
CA MET A 1 42.41 -25.04 -8.65
C MET A 1 41.32 -24.26 -9.35
N CYS A 2 40.35 -23.71 -8.61
CA CYS A 2 39.29 -22.94 -9.26
C CYS A 2 39.90 -21.68 -9.88
N VAL A 3 39.59 -21.42 -11.13
CA VAL A 3 40.12 -20.28 -11.89
C VAL A 3 39.19 -19.07 -11.78
N HIS A 4 38.04 -19.23 -11.11
CA HIS A 4 37.01 -18.22 -10.94
C HIS A 4 36.76 -17.92 -9.47
N THR A 5 36.59 -16.63 -9.15
CA THR A 5 36.10 -16.16 -7.86
C THR A 5 34.58 -16.27 -7.83
N PRO A 6 33.96 -16.66 -6.70
CA PRO A 6 32.52 -16.48 -6.50
C PRO A 6 32.13 -15.04 -6.84
N VAL A 7 31.03 -14.88 -7.56
CA VAL A 7 30.43 -13.60 -7.91
C VAL A 7 29.09 -13.56 -7.20
N ASP A 8 28.74 -12.39 -6.70
CA ASP A 8 27.41 -12.06 -6.19
C ASP A 8 26.61 -11.55 -7.40
N GLY A 9 25.75 -12.41 -7.94
CA GLY A 9 25.07 -12.23 -9.22
C GLY A 9 23.82 -11.36 -9.16
N ASP A 10 23.18 -11.29 -7.99
CA ASP A 10 21.94 -10.57 -7.74
C ASP A 10 22.10 -9.39 -6.76
N GLY A 11 23.24 -9.28 -6.09
CA GLY A 11 23.62 -8.15 -5.25
C GLY A 11 23.16 -8.25 -3.79
N ASP A 12 22.81 -9.44 -3.29
CA ASP A 12 22.37 -9.65 -1.91
C ASP A 12 23.53 -9.75 -0.88
N GLY A 13 24.77 -9.74 -1.37
CA GLY A 13 25.98 -9.82 -0.56
C GLY A 13 26.45 -11.24 -0.26
N PHE A 14 25.75 -12.24 -0.78
CA PHE A 14 26.16 -13.63 -0.83
C PHE A 14 26.57 -13.98 -2.27
N ALA A 15 27.36 -15.04 -2.43
CA ALA A 15 27.85 -15.45 -3.73
C ALA A 15 27.65 -16.95 -3.86
N ALA A 16 27.20 -17.42 -5.03
CA ALA A 16 27.05 -18.86 -5.23
C ALA A 16 28.38 -19.61 -5.29
N ALA A 17 28.34 -20.85 -4.79
CA ALA A 17 29.48 -21.78 -4.88
C ALA A 17 29.75 -22.27 -6.32
N SER A 18 28.77 -22.14 -7.21
CA SER A 18 28.88 -22.51 -8.62
C SER A 18 29.08 -21.28 -9.50
N VAL A 19 30.20 -21.21 -10.21
CA VAL A 19 30.46 -20.13 -11.17
C VAL A 19 30.29 -20.66 -12.58
N THR A 20 29.44 -20.04 -13.38
CA THR A 20 29.41 -20.25 -14.83
C THR A 20 30.50 -19.39 -15.49
N PRO A 21 31.44 -19.97 -16.27
CA PRO A 21 32.44 -19.17 -16.97
C PRO A 21 31.77 -18.23 -17.96
N SER A 22 32.31 -17.02 -18.10
CA SER A 22 31.94 -16.11 -19.19
C SER A 22 32.17 -16.81 -20.54
N ALA A 23 31.14 -16.75 -21.41
CA ALA A 23 31.00 -17.45 -22.70
C ALA A 23 30.43 -18.88 -22.69
N GLY A 24 29.61 -19.26 -21.70
CA GLY A 24 28.83 -20.51 -21.75
C GLY A 24 29.69 -21.77 -21.62
N GLY A 25 30.81 -21.66 -20.89
CA GLY A 25 31.69 -22.77 -20.58
C GLY A 25 31.09 -23.74 -19.54
N PRO A 26 31.76 -24.87 -19.29
CA PRO A 26 31.30 -25.84 -18.29
C PRO A 26 31.25 -25.22 -16.89
N THR A 27 30.18 -25.48 -16.14
CA THR A 27 30.02 -25.03 -14.75
C THR A 27 31.11 -25.65 -13.87
N PHE A 28 31.83 -24.81 -13.12
CA PHE A 28 32.79 -25.27 -12.13
C PHE A 28 32.23 -25.03 -10.73
N MET A 29 32.22 -26.07 -9.88
CA MET A 29 31.99 -25.89 -8.44
C MET A 29 33.29 -25.37 -7.84
N CYS A 30 33.28 -24.11 -7.40
CA CYS A 30 34.38 -23.53 -6.64
C CYS A 30 34.14 -23.76 -5.15
N ALA A 31 35.22 -23.96 -4.40
CA ALA A 31 35.12 -23.95 -2.95
C ALA A 31 34.99 -22.49 -2.50
N GLY A 32 33.89 -22.18 -1.78
CA GLY A 32 33.55 -20.83 -1.35
C GLY A 32 32.31 -20.32 -2.10
N GLY A 33 31.36 -19.80 -1.33
CA GLY A 33 30.00 -19.46 -1.77
C GLY A 33 29.00 -20.22 -0.91
N THR A 34 27.98 -19.50 -0.42
CA THR A 34 26.95 -20.04 0.48
C THR A 34 25.55 -19.88 -0.10
N ASP A 35 25.41 -19.04 -1.11
CA ASP A 35 24.15 -18.85 -1.83
C ASP A 35 23.89 -20.03 -2.80
N CYS A 36 22.62 -20.44 -2.84
CA CYS A 36 22.08 -21.53 -3.61
C CYS A 36 21.44 -21.08 -4.94
N ASP A 37 21.16 -19.78 -5.13
CA ASP A 37 20.59 -19.19 -6.35
C ASP A 37 20.94 -17.70 -6.57
N ASP A 38 22.17 -17.45 -7.03
CA ASP A 38 22.80 -16.15 -7.42
C ASP A 38 22.07 -15.32 -8.49
N SER A 39 20.84 -15.72 -8.86
CA SER A 39 19.96 -14.99 -9.76
C SER A 39 18.80 -14.32 -9.04
N ARG A 40 18.71 -14.45 -7.71
CA ARG A 40 17.58 -14.06 -6.88
C ARG A 40 18.07 -13.48 -5.55
N ASP A 41 17.96 -12.16 -5.43
CA ASP A 41 18.37 -11.39 -4.24
C ASP A 41 17.61 -11.71 -2.93
N ARG A 42 16.67 -12.66 -2.98
CA ARG A 42 15.90 -13.18 -1.84
C ARG A 42 16.22 -14.62 -1.48
N VAL A 43 17.07 -15.28 -2.25
CA VAL A 43 17.48 -16.66 -2.01
C VAL A 43 18.91 -16.61 -1.51
N PHE A 44 19.10 -16.71 -0.21
CA PHE A 44 20.42 -16.60 0.41
C PHE A 44 20.45 -17.23 1.80
N PRO A 45 21.65 -17.55 2.34
CA PRO A 45 21.80 -18.10 3.68
C PRO A 45 21.04 -17.36 4.77
N GLY A 46 20.00 -18.01 5.31
CA GLY A 46 19.15 -17.48 6.38
C GLY A 46 18.10 -16.46 5.92
N ALA A 47 17.75 -16.42 4.63
CA ALA A 47 16.58 -15.70 4.14
C ALA A 47 15.26 -16.26 4.74
N PRO A 48 14.17 -15.48 4.77
CA PRO A 48 12.87 -16.02 5.19
C PRO A 48 12.20 -16.85 4.09
N GLU A 49 11.78 -18.08 4.42
CA GLU A 49 10.99 -18.94 3.53
C GLU A 49 9.64 -18.34 3.09
N LEU A 50 9.35 -18.39 1.79
CA LEU A 50 8.15 -17.81 1.17
C LEU A 50 7.04 -18.82 0.85
N CYS A 51 7.23 -20.09 1.19
CA CYS A 51 6.28 -21.18 0.90
C CYS A 51 6.03 -21.35 -0.61
N ASN A 52 7.06 -21.12 -1.42
CA ASN A 52 7.05 -21.10 -2.88
C ASN A 52 7.53 -22.44 -3.49
N GLY A 53 7.85 -23.44 -2.66
CA GLY A 53 8.40 -24.73 -3.08
C GLY A 53 9.90 -24.69 -3.40
N ARG A 54 10.61 -23.67 -2.92
CA ARG A 54 12.06 -23.48 -3.02
C ARG A 54 12.68 -23.47 -1.63
N ASP A 55 13.99 -23.64 -1.61
CA ASP A 55 14.84 -23.44 -0.43
C ASP A 55 15.34 -21.99 -0.56
N ASP A 56 14.66 -21.06 0.10
CA ASP A 56 14.99 -19.63 0.02
C ASP A 56 16.15 -19.31 0.97
N ASP A 57 16.30 -20.05 2.08
CA ASP A 57 17.31 -19.81 3.11
C ASP A 57 18.64 -20.58 2.93
N CYS A 58 18.72 -21.39 1.89
CA CYS A 58 19.84 -22.23 1.50
C CYS A 58 20.30 -23.24 2.58
N ASP A 59 19.40 -23.72 3.44
CA ASP A 59 19.69 -24.70 4.48
C ASP A 59 19.43 -26.17 4.07
N THR A 60 18.98 -26.39 2.82
CA THR A 60 18.58 -27.67 2.19
C THR A 60 17.21 -28.21 2.56
N MET A 61 16.50 -27.56 3.48
CA MET A 61 15.07 -27.76 3.68
C MET A 61 14.30 -26.85 2.71
N VAL A 62 13.05 -27.22 2.43
CA VAL A 62 12.20 -26.46 1.51
C VAL A 62 10.95 -26.12 2.28
N ASP A 63 10.60 -24.84 2.31
CA ASP A 63 9.40 -24.31 2.96
C ASP A 63 9.29 -24.72 4.45
N GLU A 64 10.39 -24.83 5.20
CA GLU A 64 10.32 -25.15 6.62
C GLU A 64 9.71 -24.00 7.44
N GLY A 65 8.77 -24.33 8.34
CA GLY A 65 8.02 -23.31 9.07
C GLY A 65 6.81 -22.72 8.33
N CYS A 66 6.50 -23.19 7.11
CA CYS A 66 5.31 -22.82 6.33
C CYS A 66 3.97 -23.42 6.82
N ASP A 67 3.80 -23.57 8.14
CA ASP A 67 2.66 -24.30 8.73
C ASP A 67 1.30 -23.57 8.57
N THR A 68 1.29 -22.32 8.08
CA THR A 68 0.07 -21.55 7.80
C THR A 68 0.17 -20.75 6.49
N ARG A 69 -0.48 -21.25 5.44
CA ARG A 69 -0.75 -20.44 4.24
C ARG A 69 -1.86 -19.43 4.55
N PRO A 70 -1.64 -18.12 4.33
CA PRO A 70 -2.62 -17.09 4.62
C PRO A 70 -3.76 -17.08 3.59
N ASP A 71 -4.47 -18.18 3.37
CA ASP A 71 -5.45 -18.32 2.29
C ASP A 71 -6.79 -17.63 2.61
N THR A 72 -7.34 -17.87 3.80
CA THR A 72 -8.66 -17.37 4.21
C THR A 72 -8.60 -16.60 5.52
N CYS A 73 -9.70 -15.96 5.92
CA CYS A 73 -9.83 -15.43 7.28
C CYS A 73 -9.54 -16.42 8.40
N ALA A 74 -9.82 -17.71 8.20
CA ALA A 74 -9.59 -18.74 9.21
C ALA A 74 -8.10 -19.05 9.36
N THR A 75 -7.32 -18.84 8.30
CA THR A 75 -5.88 -19.09 8.25
C THR A 75 -5.07 -17.80 8.12
N ALA A 76 -5.70 -16.65 8.33
CA ALA A 76 -5.08 -15.35 8.13
C ALA A 76 -3.83 -15.19 9.01
N ARG A 77 -2.74 -14.71 8.42
CA ARG A 77 -1.45 -14.57 9.10
C ARG A 77 -1.32 -13.21 9.77
N GLU A 78 -0.91 -13.21 11.04
CA GLU A 78 -0.61 -11.97 11.76
C GLU A 78 0.70 -11.34 11.24
N ILE A 79 0.68 -10.03 11.01
CA ILE A 79 1.85 -9.20 10.79
C ILE A 79 2.11 -8.40 12.06
N VAL A 80 3.24 -8.65 12.70
CA VAL A 80 3.64 -7.93 13.92
C VAL A 80 4.28 -6.60 13.53
N VAL A 81 3.50 -5.52 13.58
CA VAL A 81 3.95 -4.17 13.18
C VAL A 81 4.55 -3.42 14.37
N GLY A 82 5.84 -3.10 14.26
CA GLY A 82 6.59 -2.33 15.24
C GLY A 82 6.07 -0.90 15.46
N ALA A 83 6.51 -0.23 16.53
CA ALA A 83 6.15 1.18 16.79
C ALA A 83 6.71 2.15 15.73
N THR A 84 7.79 1.77 15.07
CA THR A 84 8.48 2.50 14.02
C THR A 84 9.05 1.52 13.01
N GLY A 85 9.25 1.96 11.77
CA GLY A 85 9.82 1.16 10.69
C GLY A 85 8.78 0.39 9.90
N THR A 86 9.27 -0.43 8.99
CA THR A 86 8.48 -1.29 8.10
C THR A 86 8.68 -2.74 8.52
N THR A 87 7.59 -3.46 8.72
CA THR A 87 7.60 -4.93 8.79
C THR A 87 7.29 -5.45 7.39
N THR A 88 8.14 -6.34 6.87
CA THR A 88 7.92 -7.01 5.59
C THR A 88 7.64 -8.48 5.84
N VAL A 89 6.60 -9.01 5.20
CA VAL A 89 6.34 -10.45 5.09
C VAL A 89 6.31 -10.80 3.61
N GLY A 90 6.77 -11.99 3.24
CA GLY A 90 6.59 -12.50 1.89
C GLY A 90 5.65 -13.68 1.83
N GLY A 91 5.21 -13.99 0.62
CA GLY A 91 4.43 -15.18 0.30
C GLY A 91 4.43 -15.46 -1.20
N SER A 92 3.81 -16.57 -1.58
CA SER A 92 3.71 -17.00 -2.98
C SER A 92 2.28 -17.36 -3.34
N PHE A 93 1.83 -16.91 -4.51
CA PHE A 93 0.47 -17.20 -4.99
C PHE A 93 0.30 -18.65 -5.44
N GLY A 94 1.36 -19.35 -5.86
CA GLY A 94 1.26 -20.67 -6.49
C GLY A 94 0.48 -21.73 -5.69
N GLY A 95 0.45 -21.60 -4.36
CA GLY A 95 -0.23 -22.52 -3.44
C GLY A 95 -1.58 -22.06 -2.88
N LEU A 96 -2.10 -20.90 -3.30
CA LEU A 96 -3.29 -20.26 -2.73
C LEU A 96 -4.53 -20.43 -3.63
N HIS A 97 -5.72 -20.28 -3.05
CA HIS A 97 -7.00 -20.33 -3.77
C HIS A 97 -7.49 -18.92 -4.15
N ASP A 98 -8.53 -18.87 -5.00
CA ASP A 98 -9.29 -17.65 -5.33
C ASP A 98 -10.56 -17.66 -4.45
N ASP A 99 -10.43 -17.22 -3.20
CA ASP A 99 -11.52 -17.19 -2.22
C ASP A 99 -12.16 -15.80 -2.13
N TYR A 100 -11.46 -14.73 -2.54
CA TYR A 100 -11.91 -13.34 -2.44
C TYR A 100 -11.78 -12.59 -3.76
N GLN A 101 -12.92 -12.18 -4.33
CA GLN A 101 -12.92 -11.33 -5.51
C GLN A 101 -12.80 -9.85 -5.14
N THR A 102 -11.65 -9.24 -5.36
CA THR A 102 -11.41 -7.80 -5.19
C THR A 102 -12.41 -6.93 -5.96
N SER A 103 -12.73 -5.76 -5.40
CA SER A 103 -13.77 -4.86 -5.93
C SER A 103 -13.43 -4.43 -7.36
N PRO A 104 -14.40 -4.41 -8.30
CA PRO A 104 -14.18 -3.99 -9.68
C PRO A 104 -13.63 -2.56 -9.82
N ILE A 105 -13.74 -1.73 -8.78
CA ILE A 105 -13.18 -0.37 -8.77
C ILE A 105 -11.65 -0.37 -8.84
N CYS A 106 -11.01 -1.46 -8.42
CA CYS A 106 -9.57 -1.61 -8.41
C CYS A 106 -9.05 -2.44 -9.59
N GLY A 107 -9.88 -2.74 -10.60
CA GLY A 107 -9.39 -3.26 -11.88
C GLY A 107 -8.95 -4.73 -11.89
N ALA A 108 -8.86 -5.39 -10.73
CA ALA A 108 -8.52 -6.80 -10.63
C ALA A 108 -9.35 -7.68 -11.57
N MET A 109 -8.67 -8.60 -12.27
CA MET A 109 -9.34 -9.56 -13.14
C MET A 109 -9.88 -10.75 -12.34
N SER A 110 -10.87 -11.45 -12.90
CA SER A 110 -11.43 -12.62 -12.22
C SER A 110 -10.37 -13.71 -12.00
N ARG A 111 -10.42 -14.34 -10.83
CA ARG A 111 -9.62 -15.51 -10.44
C ARG A 111 -8.17 -15.27 -10.03
N GLY A 112 -7.87 -14.07 -9.54
CA GLY A 112 -6.68 -13.85 -8.75
C GLY A 112 -6.64 -14.81 -7.57
N ARG A 113 -5.45 -15.29 -7.21
CA ARG A 113 -5.27 -16.08 -5.99
C ARG A 113 -5.00 -15.13 -4.85
N ASP A 114 -5.56 -15.40 -3.69
CA ASP A 114 -5.60 -14.43 -2.61
C ASP A 114 -4.93 -14.91 -1.33
N ALA A 115 -4.40 -13.93 -0.62
CA ALA A 115 -3.82 -14.08 0.69
C ALA A 115 -4.42 -13.07 1.68
N VAL A 116 -4.79 -13.54 2.86
CA VAL A 116 -5.35 -12.75 3.94
C VAL A 116 -4.35 -12.62 5.08
N TYR A 117 -3.99 -11.39 5.38
CA TYR A 117 -3.17 -11.01 6.52
C TYR A 117 -3.97 -10.15 7.48
N TYR A 118 -3.48 -9.98 8.70
CA TYR A 118 -3.99 -8.96 9.59
C TYR A 118 -2.90 -8.38 10.49
N PHE A 119 -3.15 -7.20 11.02
CA PHE A 119 -2.34 -6.63 12.09
C PHE A 119 -3.24 -5.90 13.08
N ASP A 120 -2.78 -5.84 14.33
CA ASP A 120 -3.48 -5.14 15.40
C ASP A 120 -2.82 -3.79 15.69
N LEU A 121 -3.58 -2.72 15.54
CA LEU A 121 -3.22 -1.40 16.03
C LEU A 121 -3.52 -1.31 17.53
N PRO A 122 -2.57 -0.86 18.36
CA PRO A 122 -2.83 -0.61 19.78
C PRO A 122 -3.82 0.55 19.95
N ARG A 123 -4.15 0.88 21.20
CA ARG A 123 -4.97 2.06 21.48
C ARG A 123 -4.28 3.33 20.98
N GLY A 124 -4.97 4.12 20.18
CA GLY A 124 -4.45 5.33 19.55
C GLY A 124 -5.00 5.53 18.14
N LEU A 125 -4.53 6.58 17.48
CA LEU A 125 -4.76 6.83 16.06
C LEU A 125 -3.42 6.78 15.34
N PHE A 126 -3.40 6.11 14.19
CA PHE A 126 -2.20 5.84 13.44
C PHE A 126 -2.42 6.11 11.96
N ASP A 127 -1.33 6.44 11.29
CA ASP A 127 -1.27 6.29 9.84
C ASP A 127 -0.48 5.02 9.52
N VAL A 128 -0.94 4.32 8.50
CA VAL A 128 -0.38 3.04 8.10
C VAL A 128 -0.16 3.06 6.59
N THR A 129 1.03 2.69 6.15
CA THR A 129 1.31 2.43 4.73
C THR A 129 1.38 0.93 4.54
N ILE A 130 0.64 0.44 3.56
CA ILE A 130 0.59 -0.95 3.15
C ILE A 130 0.95 -0.95 1.67
N ASP A 131 2.02 -1.60 1.29
CA ASP A 131 2.40 -1.73 -0.12
C ASP A 131 3.00 -3.09 -0.43
N THR A 132 2.99 -3.43 -1.71
CA THR A 132 3.61 -4.63 -2.26
C THR A 132 4.89 -4.30 -3.01
N ILE A 133 5.53 -3.16 -2.69
CA ILE A 133 6.68 -2.68 -3.44
C ILE A 133 7.85 -3.64 -3.29
N GLY A 134 8.43 -3.96 -4.45
CA GLY A 134 9.49 -4.95 -4.59
C GLY A 134 8.98 -6.32 -4.99
N SER A 135 7.67 -6.59 -4.98
CA SER A 135 7.13 -7.88 -5.43
C SER A 135 7.48 -8.18 -6.90
N ASP A 136 7.71 -9.46 -7.19
CA ASP A 136 7.85 -9.95 -8.56
C ASP A 136 6.48 -10.20 -9.21
N ALA A 137 5.48 -10.47 -8.35
CA ALA A 137 4.10 -10.63 -8.76
C ALA A 137 3.37 -9.29 -8.92
N ASP A 138 2.44 -9.29 -9.86
CA ASP A 138 1.46 -8.23 -10.11
C ASP A 138 0.29 -8.40 -9.14
N THR A 139 0.18 -7.49 -8.18
CA THR A 139 -0.70 -7.63 -7.01
C THR A 139 -1.85 -6.63 -7.04
N VAL A 140 -2.95 -7.00 -6.39
CA VAL A 140 -4.01 -6.11 -5.96
C VAL A 140 -4.06 -6.12 -4.44
N LEU A 141 -3.92 -4.95 -3.82
CA LEU A 141 -4.14 -4.80 -2.39
C LEU A 141 -5.60 -4.48 -2.08
N GLY A 142 -6.13 -5.08 -1.02
CA GLY A 142 -7.40 -4.72 -0.40
C GLY A 142 -7.24 -4.57 1.11
N VAL A 143 -8.04 -3.71 1.73
CA VAL A 143 -8.02 -3.51 3.20
C VAL A 143 -9.42 -3.44 3.80
N GLY A 144 -9.52 -3.89 5.04
CA GLY A 144 -10.76 -3.97 5.77
C GLY A 144 -10.63 -3.99 7.29
N PHE A 145 -11.75 -3.76 7.97
CA PHE A 145 -11.86 -3.98 9.44
C PHE A 145 -12.69 -5.22 9.79
N SER A 146 -13.33 -5.83 8.80
CA SER A 146 -13.85 -7.18 8.86
C SER A 146 -13.26 -7.99 7.72
N CYS A 147 -13.24 -9.30 7.91
CA CYS A 147 -12.55 -10.20 7.02
C CYS A 147 -13.50 -10.83 5.95
N ASP A 148 -14.80 -10.58 6.05
CA ASP A 148 -15.74 -11.00 5.02
C ASP A 148 -15.51 -10.26 3.70
N ALA A 149 -15.98 -10.82 2.58
CA ALA A 149 -15.81 -10.24 1.25
C ALA A 149 -16.28 -8.78 1.14
N ALA A 150 -17.30 -8.39 1.91
CA ALA A 150 -17.78 -7.01 1.98
C ALA A 150 -16.85 -6.09 2.82
N GLY A 151 -16.21 -6.64 3.84
CA GLY A 151 -15.36 -5.92 4.78
C GLY A 151 -13.93 -5.71 4.32
N LEU A 152 -13.38 -6.67 3.57
CA LEU A 152 -11.98 -6.73 3.13
C LEU A 152 -11.64 -5.74 1.98
N GLN A 153 -12.62 -4.92 1.57
CA GLN A 153 -12.57 -4.11 0.35
C GLN A 153 -13.05 -2.67 0.56
N LEU A 154 -12.80 -2.11 1.75
CA LEU A 154 -13.13 -0.71 2.05
C LEU A 154 -12.29 0.27 1.21
N ALA A 155 -11.05 -0.13 0.92
CA ALA A 155 -10.21 0.46 -0.10
C ALA A 155 -9.37 -0.64 -0.75
N CYS A 156 -8.94 -0.41 -1.97
CA CYS A 156 -8.05 -1.31 -2.68
C CYS A 156 -7.13 -0.52 -3.63
N ASN A 157 -6.08 -1.16 -4.11
CA ASN A 157 -5.17 -0.59 -5.08
C ASN A 157 -4.50 -1.71 -5.87
N ASP A 158 -4.58 -1.66 -7.20
CA ASP A 158 -3.89 -2.58 -8.10
C ASP A 158 -2.51 -2.01 -8.43
N ASP A 159 -2.46 -0.87 -9.12
CA ASP A 159 -1.21 -0.17 -9.35
C ASP A 159 -1.15 1.20 -8.69
N ILE A 160 0.05 1.59 -8.24
CA ILE A 160 0.35 2.96 -7.79
C ILE A 160 0.21 3.93 -8.98
N VAL A 161 0.56 3.46 -10.17
CA VAL A 161 0.43 4.14 -11.47
C VAL A 161 0.19 3.10 -12.56
N ASP A 162 -0.70 3.39 -13.51
CA ASP A 162 -1.01 2.47 -14.62
C ASP A 162 0.28 1.91 -15.28
N GLY A 163 0.48 0.59 -15.24
CA GLY A 163 1.60 -0.10 -15.88
C GLY A 163 2.85 -0.31 -15.01
N ASP A 164 2.78 0.03 -13.73
CA ASP A 164 3.61 -0.60 -12.70
C ASP A 164 2.95 -1.94 -12.27
N THR A 165 3.58 -2.71 -11.38
CA THR A 165 2.99 -3.88 -10.68
C THR A 165 2.90 -3.63 -9.18
N ASN A 166 3.35 -2.47 -8.73
CA ASN A 166 3.38 -2.10 -7.33
C ASN A 166 2.03 -1.55 -6.89
N SER A 167 1.50 -2.08 -5.78
CA SER A 167 0.28 -1.56 -5.15
C SER A 167 0.60 -0.77 -3.88
N ARG A 168 -0.19 0.25 -3.57
CA ARG A 168 -0.11 0.94 -2.27
C ARG A 168 -1.45 1.43 -1.74
N ILE A 169 -1.65 1.24 -0.44
CA ILE A 169 -2.74 1.80 0.34
C ILE A 169 -2.19 2.56 1.54
N TRP A 170 -2.74 3.75 1.73
CA TRP A 170 -2.52 4.62 2.88
C TRP A 170 -3.75 4.57 3.77
N LEU A 171 -3.60 4.19 5.02
CA LEU A 171 -4.65 4.34 6.01
C LEU A 171 -4.34 5.57 6.85
N HIS A 172 -5.30 6.49 6.94
CA HIS A 172 -5.13 7.77 7.63
C HIS A 172 -5.98 7.82 8.90
N ARG A 173 -5.32 8.10 10.03
CA ARG A 173 -5.91 8.23 11.38
C ARG A 173 -6.79 7.06 11.81
N VAL A 174 -6.41 5.85 11.45
CA VAL A 174 -7.08 4.61 11.86
C VAL A 174 -6.78 4.26 13.30
N GLY A 175 -7.77 3.67 13.98
CA GLY A 175 -7.61 3.14 15.33
C GLY A 175 -8.72 3.57 16.27
N SER A 176 -8.50 3.33 17.56
CA SER A 176 -9.46 3.61 18.62
C SER A 176 -8.74 4.09 19.87
N ALA A 177 -9.28 5.13 20.50
CA ALA A 177 -8.74 5.63 21.77
C ALA A 177 -8.96 4.64 22.93
N THR A 178 -9.89 3.69 22.79
CA THR A 178 -10.37 2.84 23.89
C THR A 178 -10.04 1.36 23.70
N SER A 179 -9.80 0.91 22.48
CA SER A 179 -9.56 -0.49 22.15
C SER A 179 -8.42 -0.65 21.15
N THR A 180 -7.93 -1.87 21.01
CA THR A 180 -7.16 -2.25 19.83
C THR A 180 -8.07 -2.22 18.60
N THR A 181 -7.50 -2.01 17.42
CA THR A 181 -8.19 -2.03 16.14
C THR A 181 -7.49 -3.02 15.23
N ARG A 182 -8.19 -4.06 14.82
CA ARG A 182 -7.69 -5.02 13.84
C ARG A 182 -7.90 -4.49 12.44
N VAL A 183 -6.88 -4.58 11.61
CA VAL A 183 -6.94 -4.32 10.17
C VAL A 183 -6.63 -5.62 9.45
N PHE A 184 -7.46 -5.98 8.50
CA PHE A 184 -7.22 -7.08 7.57
C PHE A 184 -6.70 -6.53 6.26
N VAL A 185 -5.79 -7.28 5.64
CA VAL A 185 -5.18 -6.98 4.35
C VAL A 185 -5.41 -8.17 3.44
N LEU A 186 -5.94 -7.91 2.26
CA LEU A 186 -5.99 -8.82 1.14
C LEU A 186 -4.81 -8.51 0.23
N VAL A 187 -4.01 -9.53 -0.09
CA VAL A 187 -3.08 -9.50 -1.20
C VAL A 187 -3.62 -10.48 -2.23
N ASP A 188 -4.16 -9.96 -3.32
CA ASP A 188 -4.74 -10.74 -4.40
C ASP A 188 -3.81 -10.65 -5.61
N ALA A 189 -3.75 -11.72 -6.41
CA ALA A 189 -3.03 -11.69 -7.67
C ALA A 189 -3.89 -10.96 -8.70
N PHE A 190 -3.31 -10.08 -9.52
CA PHE A 190 -4.12 -9.32 -10.50
C PHE A 190 -4.97 -10.20 -11.43
N ARG A 191 -4.50 -11.42 -11.71
CA ARG A 191 -5.19 -12.44 -12.53
C ARG A 191 -4.69 -13.85 -12.22
N ASP A 192 -5.44 -14.87 -12.65
CA ASP A 192 -5.16 -16.29 -12.43
C ASP A 192 -3.77 -16.78 -12.87
N SER A 193 -3.21 -16.17 -13.91
CA SER A 193 -1.87 -16.49 -14.41
C SER A 193 -0.71 -16.02 -13.51
N VAL A 194 -0.99 -15.15 -12.52
CA VAL A 194 0.02 -14.66 -11.58
C VAL A 194 0.18 -15.69 -10.46
N THR A 195 1.34 -16.34 -10.42
CA THR A 195 1.68 -17.35 -9.40
C THR A 195 2.98 -17.05 -8.66
N GLY A 196 3.58 -15.89 -8.92
CA GLY A 196 4.89 -15.51 -8.40
C GLY A 196 4.89 -15.12 -6.93
N ASP A 197 6.08 -14.77 -6.45
CA ASP A 197 6.31 -14.34 -5.08
C ASP A 197 6.01 -12.84 -4.92
N TYR A 198 5.50 -12.47 -3.75
CA TYR A 198 5.21 -11.10 -3.40
C TYR A 198 5.76 -10.76 -2.03
N LEU A 199 6.04 -9.48 -1.84
CA LEU A 199 6.30 -8.86 -0.56
C LEU A 199 5.07 -8.06 -0.13
N LEU A 200 4.80 -8.05 1.16
CA LEU A 200 3.82 -7.19 1.80
C LEU A 200 4.53 -6.39 2.90
N ASN A 201 4.64 -5.09 2.65
CA ASN A 201 5.28 -4.13 3.53
C ASN A 201 4.20 -3.39 4.32
N VAL A 202 4.31 -3.41 5.64
CA VAL A 202 3.42 -2.65 6.53
C VAL A 202 4.25 -1.75 7.44
N SER A 203 4.04 -0.45 7.34
CA SER A 203 4.67 0.53 8.23
C SER A 203 3.60 1.33 8.96
N ARG A 204 3.86 1.62 10.24
CA ARG A 204 2.95 2.39 11.09
C ARG A 204 3.68 3.59 11.67
N ARG A 205 2.97 4.72 11.72
CA ARG A 205 3.40 5.94 12.41
C ARG A 205 2.25 6.53 13.23
N PRO A 206 2.53 7.38 14.23
CA PRO A 206 1.49 8.19 14.84
C PRO A 206 0.72 8.97 13.77
N ALA A 207 -0.59 9.12 13.96
CA ALA A 207 -1.45 9.83 13.02
C ALA A 207 -0.95 11.26 12.75
N ALA A 208 -0.82 11.62 11.48
CA ALA A 208 -0.53 12.95 11.01
C ALA A 208 -1.68 13.92 11.33
N SER A 209 -1.40 15.22 11.18
CA SER A 209 -2.40 16.25 11.41
C SER A 209 -3.40 16.32 10.26
N ASP A 210 -4.65 16.65 10.58
CA ASP A 210 -5.69 17.05 9.63
C ASP A 210 -5.79 18.57 9.50
N SER A 211 -4.67 19.24 9.68
CA SER A 211 -4.58 20.69 9.60
C SER A 211 -3.38 21.07 8.78
N CYS A 212 -3.43 22.28 8.25
CA CYS A 212 -2.23 22.85 7.68
C CYS A 212 -1.10 22.98 8.70
N PRO A 213 0.16 22.90 8.23
CA PRO A 213 1.32 23.05 9.08
C PRO A 213 1.32 24.41 9.78
N ALA A 214 1.37 24.41 11.10
CA ALA A 214 1.62 25.58 11.92
C ALA A 214 2.87 25.31 12.78
N PRO A 215 3.54 26.32 13.34
CA PRO A 215 4.76 26.12 14.15
C PRO A 215 4.61 25.14 15.34
N ILE A 216 3.37 24.79 15.71
CA ILE A 216 3.01 23.85 16.79
C ILE A 216 2.07 22.72 16.34
N ALA A 217 1.62 22.71 15.08
CA ALA A 217 0.77 21.64 14.54
C ALA A 217 1.63 20.63 13.80
N GLY A 218 1.26 19.35 13.85
CA GLY A 218 1.92 18.32 13.06
C GLY A 218 1.74 18.56 11.56
N GLU A 219 2.60 17.96 10.74
CA GLU A 219 2.46 17.98 9.28
C GLU A 219 1.27 17.10 8.83
N PRO A 220 0.61 17.44 7.72
CA PRO A 220 -0.30 16.55 7.00
C PRO A 220 0.36 15.22 6.62
N MET A 221 -0.47 14.21 6.37
CA MET A 221 0.04 12.94 5.87
C MET A 221 0.61 13.13 4.45
N ASP A 222 1.89 12.79 4.29
CA ASP A 222 2.54 12.72 2.98
C ASP A 222 2.11 11.43 2.27
N ILE A 223 1.42 11.61 1.15
CA ILE A 223 0.92 10.56 0.26
C ILE A 223 1.66 10.60 -1.09
N SER A 224 2.85 11.19 -1.13
CA SER A 224 3.74 11.15 -2.30
C SER A 224 4.05 9.69 -2.66
N GLY A 225 4.05 9.40 -3.97
CA GLY A 225 4.30 8.05 -4.48
C GLY A 225 3.06 7.20 -4.71
N GLY A 226 1.90 7.83 -4.94
CA GLY A 226 0.70 7.20 -5.52
C GLY A 226 -0.03 6.19 -4.64
N GLY A 227 -1.13 5.64 -5.18
CA GLY A 227 -1.95 4.62 -4.54
C GLY A 227 -3.34 5.11 -4.12
N THR A 228 -3.88 4.51 -3.05
CA THR A 228 -5.21 4.81 -2.53
C THR A 228 -5.16 5.19 -1.06
N VAL A 229 -5.92 6.21 -0.64
CA VAL A 229 -6.04 6.59 0.78
C VAL A 229 -7.40 6.18 1.33
N LEU A 230 -7.43 5.47 2.45
CA LEU A 230 -8.60 5.25 3.28
C LEU A 230 -8.51 6.10 4.55
N GLY A 231 -9.35 7.12 4.66
CA GLY A 231 -9.43 7.97 5.84
C GLY A 231 -10.51 7.50 6.80
N TYR A 232 -10.20 7.48 8.11
CA TYR A 232 -11.15 7.08 9.15
C TYR A 232 -11.13 8.02 10.36
N ASN A 233 -12.14 8.88 10.53
CA ASN A 233 -12.51 9.44 11.84
C ASN A 233 -13.82 10.26 11.78
N SER A 234 -14.46 10.46 12.94
CA SER A 234 -15.69 11.27 13.09
C SER A 234 -15.43 12.71 13.55
N ARG A 235 -14.17 13.09 13.80
CA ARG A 235 -13.79 14.41 14.31
C ARG A 235 -12.59 14.97 13.55
N PHE A 236 -12.79 15.37 12.30
CA PHE A 236 -11.84 16.27 11.68
C PHE A 236 -12.08 17.68 12.24
N PHE A 237 -10.99 18.34 12.61
CA PHE A 237 -10.99 19.71 13.13
C PHE A 237 -10.47 20.60 12.01
N GLY A 238 -11.38 21.11 11.19
CA GLY A 238 -11.05 21.91 10.02
C GLY A 238 -11.53 23.36 10.13
N ALA A 239 -10.67 24.28 9.69
CA ALA A 239 -11.00 25.69 9.43
C ALA A 239 -10.69 26.07 7.96
N GLN A 240 -10.24 25.12 7.16
CA GLN A 240 -9.72 25.29 5.81
C GLN A 240 -10.91 25.20 4.84
N ARG A 241 -11.27 26.33 4.24
CA ARG A 241 -12.50 26.41 3.44
C ARG A 241 -12.18 26.33 1.95
N GLY A 242 -12.84 25.49 1.17
CA GLY A 242 -12.69 25.53 -0.30
C GLY A 242 -13.55 26.63 -0.93
N ASN A 243 -13.11 27.20 -2.06
CA ASN A 243 -13.91 28.16 -2.84
C ASN A 243 -15.26 27.61 -3.33
N CYS A 244 -15.38 26.29 -3.56
CA CYS A 244 -16.64 25.64 -3.92
C CYS A 244 -17.57 25.36 -2.73
N ALA A 245 -17.12 25.58 -1.49
CA ALA A 245 -17.91 25.38 -0.26
C ALA A 245 -18.06 26.69 0.53
N PRO A 246 -18.86 27.67 0.04
CA PRO A 246 -18.94 28.99 0.67
C PRO A 246 -19.65 28.97 2.04
N ALA A 247 -18.88 29.31 3.08
CA ALA A 247 -19.14 29.98 4.38
C ALA A 247 -20.41 29.69 5.24
N THR A 248 -21.40 28.94 4.79
CA THR A 248 -22.67 28.76 5.53
C THR A 248 -22.67 27.57 6.48
N THR A 249 -21.64 26.71 6.45
CA THR A 249 -21.46 25.58 7.36
C THR A 249 -20.45 25.89 8.47
N PRO A 250 -20.82 25.74 9.76
CA PRO A 250 -19.89 25.84 10.88
C PRO A 250 -18.96 24.63 10.87
N ASN A 251 -17.66 24.89 10.70
CA ASN A 251 -16.53 23.93 10.79
C ASN A 251 -16.72 22.64 9.98
N PRO A 252 -16.52 22.69 8.65
CA PRO A 252 -16.39 21.47 7.89
C PRO A 252 -15.19 20.65 8.40
N PRO A 253 -15.35 19.34 8.59
CA PRO A 253 -14.22 18.47 8.81
C PRO A 253 -13.37 18.37 7.52
N GLU A 254 -12.08 18.69 7.59
CA GLU A 254 -11.16 18.48 6.46
C GLU A 254 -10.11 17.42 6.82
N ALA A 255 -9.94 16.42 5.95
CA ALA A 255 -8.69 15.69 5.90
C ALA A 255 -7.71 16.45 5.01
N VAL A 256 -6.46 16.60 5.47
CA VAL A 256 -5.42 17.32 4.74
C VAL A 256 -4.30 16.35 4.41
N PHE A 257 -3.94 16.32 3.12
CA PHE A 257 -2.86 15.52 2.59
C PHE A 257 -1.85 16.39 1.89
N SER A 258 -0.57 16.05 1.99
CA SER A 258 0.48 16.64 1.18
C SER A 258 0.95 15.64 0.12
N LEU A 259 1.26 16.15 -1.05
CA LEU A 259 1.81 15.37 -2.15
C LEU A 259 2.84 16.19 -2.92
N THR A 260 4.02 15.61 -3.11
CA THR A 260 5.04 16.12 -4.03
C THR A 260 4.88 15.40 -5.37
N SER A 261 4.53 16.15 -6.41
CA SER A 261 4.26 15.58 -7.73
C SER A 261 5.53 15.07 -8.42
N SER A 262 5.46 13.91 -9.07
CA SER A 262 6.48 13.43 -10.02
C SER A 262 6.43 14.15 -11.36
N GLY A 263 5.36 14.92 -11.63
CA GLY A 263 5.11 15.61 -12.89
C GLY A 263 3.82 15.16 -13.56
N GLY A 264 3.30 15.97 -14.50
CA GLY A 264 2.05 15.69 -15.21
C GLY A 264 0.83 16.35 -14.55
N GLY A 265 -0.34 15.78 -14.73
CA GLY A 265 -1.50 16.11 -13.89
C GLY A 265 -1.74 15.02 -12.86
N MET A 266 -2.70 15.23 -11.97
CA MET A 266 -3.17 14.21 -11.04
C MET A 266 -4.68 14.21 -11.01
N ARG A 267 -5.26 13.02 -10.95
CA ARG A 267 -6.69 12.81 -10.75
C ARG A 267 -6.92 12.23 -9.38
N PHE A 268 -7.82 12.84 -8.63
CA PHE A 268 -8.33 12.34 -7.36
C PHE A 268 -9.80 12.00 -7.52
N ASP A 269 -10.16 10.77 -7.18
CA ASP A 269 -11.51 10.26 -7.12
C ASP A 269 -11.82 9.87 -5.68
N VAL A 270 -12.69 10.63 -5.03
CA VAL A 270 -13.07 10.41 -3.63
C VAL A 270 -14.47 9.88 -3.54
N TYR A 271 -14.65 8.82 -2.76
CA TYR A 271 -15.90 8.11 -2.54
C TYR A 271 -16.21 8.08 -1.04
N SER A 272 -17.47 8.32 -0.70
CA SER A 272 -17.99 8.08 0.65
C SER A 272 -19.44 7.63 0.59
N VAL A 273 -19.81 6.75 1.53
CA VAL A 273 -21.20 6.34 1.78
C VAL A 273 -21.81 7.08 2.97
N ASP A 274 -20.98 7.77 3.75
CA ASP A 274 -21.35 8.41 5.01
C ASP A 274 -21.65 9.90 4.85
N PHE A 275 -21.03 10.54 3.85
CA PHE A 275 -21.18 11.96 3.58
C PHE A 275 -20.94 12.30 2.11
N SER A 276 -21.23 13.54 1.73
CA SER A 276 -21.03 14.06 0.38
C SER A 276 -19.68 14.78 0.28
N PRO A 277 -18.60 14.15 -0.23
CA PRO A 277 -17.28 14.74 -0.18
C PRO A 277 -17.16 15.92 -1.15
N ILE A 278 -16.56 17.01 -0.68
CA ILE A 278 -16.05 18.12 -1.48
C ILE A 278 -14.54 17.99 -1.49
N ILE A 279 -13.92 18.14 -2.64
CA ILE A 279 -12.46 18.04 -2.74
C ILE A 279 -11.87 19.27 -3.42
N TYR A 280 -10.74 19.73 -2.93
CA TYR A 280 -10.02 20.87 -3.49
C TYR A 280 -8.53 20.76 -3.21
N SER A 281 -7.73 21.58 -3.90
CA SER A 281 -6.26 21.53 -3.78
C SER A 281 -5.61 22.91 -3.76
N ARG A 282 -4.42 23.02 -3.16
CA ARG A 282 -3.63 24.27 -3.06
C ARG A 282 -2.12 24.02 -3.14
N ARG A 283 -1.36 25.05 -3.52
CA ARG A 283 0.13 25.04 -3.39
C ARG A 283 0.59 25.41 -1.98
N THR A 284 -0.14 26.28 -1.31
CA THR A 284 0.12 26.71 0.07
C THR A 284 -1.08 26.30 0.91
N CYS A 285 -0.84 25.57 1.99
CA CYS A 285 -1.93 24.92 2.72
C CYS A 285 -2.97 25.92 3.25
N ASP A 286 -2.54 26.99 3.94
CA ASP A 286 -3.42 27.98 4.57
C ASP A 286 -3.82 29.17 3.67
N ALA A 287 -3.53 29.12 2.37
CA ALA A 287 -3.88 30.19 1.44
C ALA A 287 -5.32 30.04 0.93
N PHE A 288 -6.31 30.42 1.75
CA PHE A 288 -7.71 30.45 1.35
C PHE A 288 -7.92 31.23 0.04
N GLY A 289 -8.68 30.65 -0.90
CA GLY A 289 -9.00 31.29 -2.16
C GLY A 289 -7.96 31.08 -3.28
N SER A 290 -6.84 30.44 -2.98
CA SER A 290 -5.78 30.11 -3.96
C SER A 290 -5.88 28.68 -4.50
N GLU A 291 -7.07 28.11 -4.54
CA GLU A 291 -7.26 26.73 -4.97
C GLU A 291 -6.82 26.54 -6.43
N LEU A 292 -6.10 25.46 -6.70
CA LEU A 292 -5.74 25.05 -8.07
C LEU A 292 -6.94 24.44 -8.80
N GLY A 293 -7.87 23.89 -8.04
CA GLY A 293 -9.11 23.29 -8.53
C GLY A 293 -9.96 22.81 -7.36
N CYS A 294 -11.23 22.62 -7.63
CA CYS A 294 -12.20 22.16 -6.64
C CYS A 294 -13.36 21.43 -7.31
N SER A 295 -13.97 20.48 -6.60
CA SER A 295 -15.03 19.61 -7.10
C SER A 295 -16.09 19.38 -6.04
N LEU A 296 -17.35 19.49 -6.45
CA LEU A 296 -18.52 19.23 -5.63
C LEU A 296 -18.97 17.76 -5.78
N PRO A 297 -19.62 17.19 -4.75
CA PRO A 297 -20.09 15.82 -4.81
C PRO A 297 -21.19 15.64 -5.85
N ALA A 298 -21.11 14.53 -6.58
CA ALA A 298 -22.22 13.91 -7.28
C ALA A 298 -22.63 12.64 -6.52
N SER A 299 -23.93 12.42 -6.31
CA SER A 299 -24.43 11.23 -5.62
C SER A 299 -25.16 10.32 -6.61
N ALA A 300 -24.79 9.04 -6.64
CA ALA A 300 -25.45 8.02 -7.45
C ALA A 300 -25.44 6.69 -6.69
N GLY A 301 -26.61 6.04 -6.57
CA GLY A 301 -26.71 4.70 -5.97
C GLY A 301 -26.34 4.60 -4.48
N GLY A 302 -26.46 5.69 -3.71
CA GLY A 302 -26.13 5.69 -2.28
C GLY A 302 -24.64 5.92 -1.95
N VAL A 303 -23.80 6.07 -2.98
CA VAL A 303 -22.40 6.49 -2.84
C VAL A 303 -22.27 7.92 -3.37
N SER A 304 -21.64 8.79 -2.60
CA SER A 304 -21.27 10.13 -3.03
C SER A 304 -19.82 10.13 -3.52
N ARG A 305 -19.59 10.79 -4.66
CA ARG A 305 -18.29 10.88 -5.32
C ARG A 305 -17.93 12.32 -5.64
N ALA A 306 -16.67 12.69 -5.51
CA ALA A 306 -16.12 13.90 -6.13
C ALA A 306 -14.83 13.56 -6.90
N THR A 307 -14.63 14.23 -8.04
CA THR A 307 -13.46 14.02 -8.90
C THR A 307 -12.75 15.34 -9.16
N LEU A 308 -11.45 15.38 -8.92
CA LEU A 308 -10.61 16.56 -9.09
C LEU A 308 -9.39 16.22 -9.93
N GLU A 309 -9.24 16.93 -11.04
CA GLU A 309 -8.06 16.84 -11.91
C GLU A 309 -7.27 18.14 -11.77
N VAL A 310 -5.97 18.03 -11.44
CA VAL A 310 -5.10 19.19 -11.17
C VAL A 310 -3.79 19.04 -11.92
N PRO A 311 -3.36 20.03 -12.72
CA PRO A 311 -2.04 20.02 -13.33
C PRO A 311 -0.94 20.29 -12.29
N LEU A 312 0.04 19.40 -12.18
CA LEU A 312 1.12 19.46 -11.20
C LEU A 312 2.50 19.41 -11.86
N ALA A 313 3.24 20.53 -11.83
CA ALA A 313 4.63 20.50 -12.25
C ALA A 313 5.47 19.57 -11.34
N PRO A 314 6.48 18.87 -11.88
CA PRO A 314 7.37 18.00 -11.10
C PRO A 314 7.99 18.74 -9.91
N GLY A 315 8.08 18.09 -8.77
CA GLY A 315 8.68 18.62 -7.54
C GLY A 315 7.81 19.62 -6.78
N ASN A 316 6.63 19.99 -7.30
CA ASN A 316 5.74 20.89 -6.57
C ASN A 316 5.01 20.17 -5.43
N LEU A 317 5.17 20.69 -4.22
CA LEU A 317 4.32 20.37 -3.09
C LEU A 317 2.91 20.90 -3.32
N THR A 318 1.92 20.04 -3.11
CA THR A 318 0.50 20.34 -3.28
C THR A 318 -0.28 19.72 -2.14
N TYR A 319 -1.22 20.47 -1.60
CA TYR A 319 -2.10 20.05 -0.53
C TYR A 319 -3.46 19.69 -1.12
N PHE A 320 -4.00 18.54 -0.71
CA PHE A 320 -5.32 18.07 -1.09
C PHE A 320 -6.20 18.00 0.15
N PHE A 321 -7.44 18.42 -0.02
CA PHE A 321 -8.41 18.53 1.05
C PHE A 321 -9.61 17.68 0.69
N VAL A 322 -10.04 16.83 1.62
CA VAL A 322 -11.31 16.12 1.56
C VAL A 322 -12.20 16.69 2.65
N ASP A 323 -13.23 17.40 2.25
CA ASP A 323 -14.22 18.08 3.09
C ASP A 323 -15.56 17.34 2.99
N GLY A 324 -16.40 17.36 4.02
CA GLY A 324 -17.83 17.07 3.84
C GLY A 324 -18.53 16.28 4.95
N GLY A 325 -17.86 15.72 5.95
CA GLY A 325 -18.60 15.10 7.06
C GLY A 325 -17.85 14.10 7.94
N ARG A 326 -18.57 13.59 8.94
CA ARG A 326 -18.07 12.73 10.03
C ARG A 326 -18.16 11.27 9.59
N GLY A 327 -17.12 10.73 8.96
CA GLY A 327 -17.16 9.34 8.51
C GLY A 327 -15.93 8.91 7.75
N SER A 328 -16.04 7.74 7.13
CA SER A 328 -14.99 7.16 6.32
C SER A 328 -15.08 7.61 4.86
N TYR A 329 -13.94 7.64 4.18
CA TYR A 329 -13.87 7.88 2.74
C TYR A 329 -12.68 7.14 2.14
N ALA A 330 -12.81 6.76 0.87
CA ALA A 330 -11.71 6.26 0.05
C ALA A 330 -11.37 7.29 -1.03
N ALA A 331 -10.10 7.66 -1.13
CA ALA A 331 -9.58 8.57 -2.14
C ALA A 331 -8.56 7.83 -3.02
N TYR A 332 -8.97 7.53 -4.25
CA TYR A 332 -8.14 6.92 -5.27
C TYR A 332 -7.45 8.03 -6.04
N TYR A 333 -6.15 7.93 -6.27
CA TYR A 333 -5.46 8.95 -7.03
C TYR A 333 -4.32 8.41 -7.87
N ARG A 334 -4.16 9.01 -9.04
CA ARG A 334 -3.16 8.61 -10.03
C ARG A 334 -2.69 9.81 -10.86
N PRO A 335 -1.48 9.75 -11.44
CA PRO A 335 -1.05 10.70 -12.45
C PRO A 335 -2.00 10.73 -13.66
N LEU A 336 -2.08 11.88 -14.33
CA LEU A 336 -2.76 12.09 -15.62
C LEU A 336 -1.79 11.97 -16.80
#